data_AF-A0AAJ5QY87-F1
#
_entry.id   AF-A0AAJ5QY87-F1
#
_cell.length_a   1.000
_cell.length_b   1.000
_cell.length_c   1.000
_cell.angle_alpha   90.00
_cell.angle_beta   90.00
_cell.angle_gamma   90.00
#
_symmetry.space_group_name_H-M   'P 1'
#
loop_
_entity.id
_entity.type
_entity.pdbx_description
1 polymer ?
#
loop_
_entity_poly.entity_id
_entity_poly.type
_entity_poly.pdbx_seq_one_letter_code
_entity_poly.pdbx_strand_id
1 'polypeptide(L)'
;MLTQQQIDDICESLGGALDGLWDSVGYAYGVSPIQVDPDSFEERKNDFLFLIGKLLDEGKLKLAKKGEFMTGTTEEQVEMFRKSFPASDEGMLRGAWFFADDCPAGAVWVFKGERENGEDYYEWT
;
A
#
# COMPACT_ATOMS: atom_id res chain seq x y z
N MET A 1 -2.95 15.90 2.06
CA MET A 1 -2.96 14.94 3.21
C MET A 1 -4.38 14.43 3.44
N LEU A 2 -4.54 13.11 3.61
CA LEU A 2 -5.84 12.47 3.87
C LEU A 2 -6.45 12.92 5.20
N THR A 3 -7.79 13.00 5.21
CA THR A 3 -8.58 13.14 6.44
C THR A 3 -8.76 11.80 7.15
N GLN A 4 -9.10 11.83 8.44
CA GLN A 4 -9.38 10.60 9.20
C GLN A 4 -10.51 9.78 8.55
N GLN A 5 -11.57 10.42 8.07
CA GLN A 5 -12.66 9.73 7.38
C GLN A 5 -12.16 9.00 6.12
N GLN A 6 -11.32 9.64 5.30
CA GLN A 6 -10.75 8.99 4.11
C GLN A 6 -9.85 7.81 4.50
N ILE A 7 -9.07 7.94 5.58
CA ILE A 7 -8.25 6.84 6.09
C ILE A 7 -9.12 5.66 6.53
N ASP A 8 -10.20 5.94 7.27
CA ASP A 8 -11.13 4.93 7.75
C ASP A 8 -11.79 4.22 6.55
N ASP A 9 -12.33 4.97 5.58
CA ASP A 9 -12.96 4.44 4.36
C ASP A 9 -12.00 3.53 3.57
N ILE A 10 -10.73 3.94 3.41
CA ILE A 10 -9.70 3.13 2.73
C ILE A 10 -9.42 1.83 3.51
N CYS A 11 -9.38 1.91 4.84
CA CYS A 11 -9.08 0.76 5.69
C CYS A 11 -10.24 -0.24 5.82
N GLU A 12 -11.45 0.11 5.38
CA GLU A 12 -12.60 -0.81 5.33
C GLU A 12 -12.53 -1.81 4.15
N SER A 13 -11.76 -1.50 3.11
CA SER A 13 -11.69 -2.30 1.87
C SER A 13 -10.25 -2.73 1.53
N LEU A 14 -9.53 -3.29 2.51
CA LEU A 14 -8.19 -3.84 2.33
C LEU A 14 -8.22 -5.20 1.61
N GLY A 15 -7.17 -5.52 0.86
CA GLY A 15 -7.06 -6.73 0.04
C GLY A 15 -6.35 -6.46 -1.29
N GLY A 16 -6.01 -7.52 -2.03
CA GLY A 16 -5.36 -7.40 -3.35
C GLY A 16 -3.96 -6.78 -3.30
N ALA A 17 -3.37 -6.51 -4.46
CA ALA A 17 -2.03 -5.94 -4.52
C ALA A 17 -2.00 -4.46 -4.09
N LEU A 18 -0.80 -3.91 -3.91
CA LEU A 18 -0.61 -2.54 -3.42
C LEU A 18 -1.10 -1.45 -4.38
N ASP A 19 -1.35 -1.80 -5.65
CA ASP A 19 -1.99 -0.92 -6.62
C ASP A 19 -3.40 -0.52 -6.18
N GLY A 20 -4.18 -1.42 -5.58
CA GLY A 20 -5.50 -1.10 -5.04
C GLY A 20 -5.45 -0.04 -3.92
N LEU A 21 -4.46 -0.14 -3.04
CA LEU A 21 -4.24 0.85 -1.99
C LEU A 21 -3.82 2.21 -2.57
N TRP A 22 -2.92 2.20 -3.56
CA TRP A 22 -2.51 3.40 -4.29
C TRP A 22 -3.69 4.08 -5.00
N ASP A 23 -4.52 3.30 -5.69
CA ASP A 23 -5.70 3.80 -6.39
C ASP A 23 -6.71 4.41 -5.41
N SER A 24 -6.88 3.80 -4.23
CA SER A 24 -7.76 4.32 -3.18
C SER A 24 -7.28 5.69 -2.67
N VAL A 25 -5.96 5.86 -2.50
CA VAL A 25 -5.37 7.18 -2.22
C VAL A 25 -5.62 8.14 -3.40
N GLY A 26 -5.44 7.70 -4.64
CA GLY A 26 -5.75 8.48 -5.85
C GLY A 26 -7.18 9.02 -5.85
N TYR A 27 -8.16 8.16 -5.61
CA TYR A 27 -9.57 8.54 -5.56
C TYR A 27 -9.88 9.55 -4.45
N ALA A 28 -9.23 9.43 -3.29
CA ALA A 28 -9.36 10.41 -2.21
C ALA A 28 -8.86 11.82 -2.60
N TYR A 29 -7.96 11.90 -3.57
CA TYR A 29 -7.48 13.14 -4.19
C TYR A 29 -8.26 13.54 -5.45
N GLY A 30 -9.27 12.75 -5.87
CA GLY A 30 -10.00 12.96 -7.11
C GLY A 30 -9.21 12.60 -8.38
N VAL A 31 -8.15 11.80 -8.25
CA VAL A 31 -7.28 11.36 -9.34
C VAL A 31 -7.59 9.91 -9.72
N SER A 32 -7.86 9.66 -11.00
CA SER A 32 -8.07 8.29 -11.49
C SER A 32 -6.74 7.57 -11.79
N PRO A 33 -6.69 6.22 -11.81
CA PRO A 33 -5.45 5.46 -12.02
C PRO A 33 -4.73 5.70 -13.36
N ILE A 34 -5.43 6.27 -14.34
CA ILE A 34 -4.88 6.58 -15.67
C ILE A 34 -4.51 8.05 -15.84
N GLN A 35 -4.82 8.89 -14.85
CA GLN A 35 -4.57 10.32 -14.87
C GLN A 35 -3.16 10.61 -14.38
N VAL A 36 -2.49 11.55 -15.06
CA VAL A 36 -1.24 12.14 -14.60
C VAL A 36 -1.61 13.41 -13.83
N ASP A 37 -1.20 13.49 -12.57
CA ASP A 37 -1.42 14.64 -11.71
C ASP A 37 -0.15 14.91 -10.86
N PRO A 38 0.81 15.66 -11.44
CA PRO A 38 2.09 15.92 -10.80
C PRO A 38 1.93 16.82 -9.57
N ASP A 39 0.88 17.63 -9.49
CA ASP A 39 0.64 18.56 -8.40
C ASP A 39 0.32 17.82 -7.09
N SER A 40 -0.39 16.68 -7.18
CA SER A 40 -0.74 15.86 -6.01
C SER A 40 0.17 14.65 -5.79
N PHE A 41 1.06 14.32 -6.73
CA PHE A 41 1.82 13.07 -6.72
C PHE A 41 2.61 12.85 -5.41
N GLU A 42 3.36 13.86 -4.97
CA GLU A 42 4.15 13.75 -3.73
C GLU A 42 3.27 13.66 -2.48
N GLU A 43 2.11 14.33 -2.45
CA GLU A 43 1.18 14.19 -1.33
C GLU A 43 0.53 12.79 -1.30
N ARG A 44 0.09 12.28 -2.44
CA ARG A 44 -0.43 10.90 -2.58
C ARG A 44 0.61 9.87 -2.18
N LYS A 45 1.87 10.03 -2.60
CA LYS A 45 2.98 9.18 -2.19
C LYS A 45 3.18 9.20 -0.67
N ASN A 46 3.17 10.37 -0.05
CA ASN A 46 3.35 10.46 1.40
C ASN A 46 2.19 9.83 2.17
N ASP A 47 0.95 10.01 1.73
CA ASP A 47 -0.22 9.38 2.34
C ASP A 47 -0.24 7.86 2.14
N PHE A 48 0.16 7.37 0.96
CA PHE A 48 0.35 5.95 0.70
C PHE A 48 1.39 5.35 1.65
N LEU A 49 2.57 5.97 1.78
CA LEU A 49 3.63 5.50 2.68
C LEU A 49 3.20 5.55 4.16
N PHE A 50 2.42 6.56 4.54
CA PHE A 50 1.81 6.65 5.87
C PHE A 50 0.86 5.47 6.13
N LEU A 51 -0.03 5.14 5.18
CA LEU A 51 -0.94 4.02 5.30
C LEU A 51 -0.19 2.69 5.41
N ILE A 52 0.86 2.47 4.62
CA ILE A 52 1.73 1.28 4.75
C ILE A 52 2.28 1.16 6.17
N GLY A 53 2.86 2.25 6.71
CA GLY A 53 3.41 2.26 8.07
C GLY A 53 2.34 1.95 9.12
N LYS A 54 1.19 2.64 9.05
CA LYS A 54 0.05 2.42 9.95
C LYS A 54 -0.42 0.96 9.94
N LEU A 55 -0.57 0.37 8.75
CA LEU A 55 -1.08 -1.00 8.59
C LEU A 55 -0.07 -2.07 9.05
N LEU A 56 1.22 -1.80 8.90
CA LEU A 56 2.30 -2.62 9.48
C LEU A 56 2.25 -2.58 11.02
N ASP A 57 2.14 -1.39 11.62
CA ASP A 57 2.07 -1.23 13.08
C ASP A 57 0.81 -1.86 13.69
N GLU A 58 -0.32 -1.80 12.99
CA GLU A 58 -1.56 -2.48 13.40
C GLU A 58 -1.52 -4.00 13.19
N GLY A 59 -0.50 -4.51 12.49
CA GLY A 59 -0.37 -5.91 12.13
C GLY A 59 -1.49 -6.39 11.19
N LYS A 60 -2.04 -5.49 10.38
CA LYS A 60 -3.03 -5.76 9.31
C LYS A 60 -2.35 -6.01 7.96
N LEU A 61 -1.12 -5.51 7.80
CA LEU A 61 -0.28 -5.73 6.64
C LEU A 61 1.03 -6.37 7.08
N LYS A 62 1.51 -7.31 6.28
CA LYS A 62 2.92 -7.71 6.21
C LYS A 62 3.40 -7.45 4.79
N LEU A 63 4.69 -7.26 4.63
CA LEU A 63 5.32 -7.12 3.32
C LEU A 63 6.11 -8.38 3.01
N ALA A 64 6.11 -8.80 1.75
CA ALA A 64 6.87 -9.97 1.31
C ALA A 64 7.47 -9.76 -0.08
N LYS A 65 8.60 -10.40 -0.35
CA LYS A 65 9.21 -10.45 -1.68
C LYS A 65 9.65 -11.88 -1.95
N LYS A 66 9.32 -12.42 -3.13
CA LYS A 66 9.68 -13.79 -3.55
C LYS A 66 9.25 -14.87 -2.54
N GLY A 67 8.10 -14.70 -1.90
CA GLY A 67 7.53 -15.65 -0.94
C GLY A 67 8.12 -15.57 0.48
N GLU A 68 9.03 -14.64 0.73
CA GLU A 68 9.62 -14.41 2.05
C GLU A 68 9.13 -13.10 2.65
N PHE A 69 8.78 -13.13 3.95
CA PHE A 69 8.41 -11.91 4.67
C PHE A 69 9.61 -10.97 4.81
N MET A 70 9.35 -9.69 4.61
CA MET A 70 10.31 -8.64 4.93
C MET A 70 10.56 -8.62 6.44
N THR A 71 11.80 -8.31 6.82
CA THR A 71 12.22 -8.16 8.21
C THR A 71 12.65 -6.71 8.47
N GLY A 72 12.85 -6.36 9.73
CA GLY A 72 13.17 -4.99 10.16
C GLY A 72 11.96 -4.23 10.70
N THR A 73 12.21 -3.01 11.16
CA THR A 73 11.16 -2.15 11.74
C THR A 73 10.20 -1.63 10.68
N THR A 74 9.04 -1.13 11.11
CA THR A 74 8.08 -0.44 10.22
C THR A 74 8.77 0.69 9.45
N GLU A 75 9.60 1.49 10.12
CA GLU A 75 10.33 2.60 9.50
C GLU A 75 11.31 2.11 8.43
N GLU A 76 12.06 1.04 8.69
CA GLU A 76 12.98 0.46 7.70
C GLU A 76 12.22 -0.04 6.46
N GLN A 77 11.05 -0.66 6.66
CA GLN A 77 10.20 -1.14 5.58
C GLN A 77 9.58 -0.02 4.75
N VAL A 78 9.07 1.03 5.39
CA VAL A 78 8.55 2.23 4.70
C VAL A 78 9.66 2.96 3.95
N GLU A 79 10.87 3.02 4.51
CA GLU A 79 12.01 3.69 3.87
C GLU A 79 12.48 2.96 2.60
N MET A 80 12.36 1.62 2.53
CA MET A 80 12.61 0.87 1.29
C MET A 80 11.67 1.29 0.17
N PHE A 81 10.38 1.46 0.48
CA PHE A 81 9.42 2.01 -0.48
C PHE A 81 9.78 3.43 -0.86
N ARG A 82 10.07 4.32 0.10
CA ARG A 82 10.42 5.73 -0.17
C ARG A 82 11.56 5.88 -1.17
N LYS A 83 12.60 5.05 -1.03
CA LYS A 83 13.79 5.04 -1.91
C LYS A 83 13.53 4.49 -3.31
N SER A 84 12.63 3.52 -3.43
CA SER A 84 12.37 2.82 -4.69
C SER A 84 11.18 3.40 -5.46
N PHE A 85 10.32 4.17 -4.77
CA PHE A 85 9.08 4.68 -5.33
C PHE A 85 9.33 5.53 -6.59
N PRO A 86 8.49 5.42 -7.62
CA PRO A 86 8.59 6.27 -8.80
C PRO A 86 8.54 7.76 -8.48
N ALA A 87 9.07 8.56 -9.40
CA ALA A 87 9.11 10.02 -9.27
C ALA A 87 7.91 10.74 -9.95
N SER A 88 7.01 10.00 -10.60
CA SER A 88 5.81 10.55 -11.24
C SER A 88 4.73 9.47 -11.48
N ASP A 89 3.51 9.89 -11.84
CA ASP A 89 2.42 8.98 -12.23
C ASP A 89 2.76 8.12 -13.44
N GLU A 90 3.51 8.65 -14.41
CA GLU A 90 3.98 7.85 -15.55
C GLU A 90 4.91 6.73 -15.07
N GLY A 91 5.76 7.01 -14.09
CA GLY A 91 6.63 6.01 -13.47
C GLY A 91 5.88 4.94 -12.67
N MET A 92 4.66 5.24 -12.20
CA MET A 92 3.78 4.24 -11.59
C MET A 92 3.26 3.21 -12.60
N LEU A 93 3.40 3.49 -13.91
CA LEU A 93 2.94 2.63 -15.00
C LEU A 93 1.47 2.23 -14.83
N ARG A 94 0.63 3.18 -14.41
CA ARG A 94 -0.81 2.95 -14.10
C ARG A 94 -1.01 1.83 -13.08
N GLY A 95 -0.20 1.82 -12.02
CA GLY A 95 -0.21 0.80 -10.97
C GLY A 95 0.67 -0.43 -11.26
N ALA A 96 1.05 -0.66 -12.52
CA ALA A 96 1.84 -1.85 -12.87
C ALA A 96 3.24 -1.89 -12.21
N TRP A 97 3.76 -0.74 -11.76
CA TRP A 97 5.03 -0.69 -11.03
C TRP A 97 5.03 -1.57 -9.77
N PHE A 98 3.90 -1.75 -9.09
CA PHE A 98 3.81 -2.60 -7.89
C PHE A 98 4.12 -4.08 -8.13
N PHE A 99 4.06 -4.52 -9.39
CA PHE A 99 4.38 -5.88 -9.81
C PHE A 99 5.78 -6.01 -10.42
N ALA A 100 6.50 -4.88 -10.59
CA ALA A 100 7.84 -4.87 -11.15
C ALA A 100 8.88 -5.41 -10.15
N ASP A 101 10.02 -5.88 -10.67
CA ASP A 101 11.12 -6.34 -9.83
C ASP A 101 11.66 -5.23 -8.91
N ASP A 102 11.62 -3.98 -9.39
CA ASP A 102 12.05 -2.77 -8.67
C ASP A 102 11.13 -2.38 -7.50
N CYS A 103 9.90 -2.91 -7.43
CA CYS A 103 9.04 -2.75 -6.27
C CYS A 103 9.61 -3.58 -5.10
N PRO A 104 9.89 -2.99 -3.92
CA PRO A 104 10.65 -3.67 -2.87
C PRO A 104 9.90 -4.86 -2.25
N ALA A 105 8.57 -4.82 -2.21
CA ALA A 105 7.73 -5.89 -1.66
C ALA A 105 6.28 -5.79 -2.15
N GLY A 106 5.57 -6.92 -2.12
CA GLY A 106 4.12 -7.01 -2.28
C GLY A 106 3.40 -7.07 -0.93
N ALA A 107 2.07 -6.97 -0.97
CA ALA A 107 1.23 -7.03 0.21
C ALA A 107 0.95 -8.47 0.65
N VAL A 108 0.95 -8.68 1.96
CA VAL A 108 0.34 -9.84 2.60
C VAL A 108 -0.63 -9.34 3.66
N TRP A 109 -1.93 -9.41 3.38
CA TRP A 109 -2.97 -8.92 4.29
C TRP A 109 -3.26 -9.91 5.39
N VAL A 110 -3.46 -9.39 6.61
CA VAL A 110 -3.70 -10.18 7.81
C VAL A 110 -5.14 -9.97 8.28
N PHE A 111 -6.00 -10.95 8.01
CA PHE A 111 -7.39 -10.96 8.42
C PHE A 111 -7.53 -11.78 9.70
N LYS A 112 -7.68 -11.08 10.84
CA LYS A 112 -7.69 -11.72 12.17
C LYS A 112 -9.08 -12.26 12.51
N GLY A 113 -9.17 -13.55 12.79
CA GLY A 113 -10.40 -14.17 13.33
C GLY A 113 -11.64 -14.10 12.42
N GLU A 114 -11.47 -13.80 11.13
CA GLU A 114 -12.59 -13.73 10.16
C GLU A 114 -13.03 -15.11 9.64
N ARG A 115 -12.31 -16.18 9.99
CA ARG A 115 -12.69 -17.56 9.68
C ARG A 115 -13.57 -18.14 10.79
N GLU A 116 -14.40 -19.13 10.44
CA GLU A 116 -15.32 -19.82 11.36
C GLU A 116 -14.63 -20.41 12.61
N ASN A 117 -13.32 -20.64 12.56
CA ASN A 117 -12.50 -21.19 13.63
C ASN A 117 -11.73 -20.13 14.45
N GLY A 118 -11.85 -18.83 14.12
CA GLY A 118 -11.12 -17.75 14.80
C GLY A 118 -9.63 -17.69 14.46
N GLU A 119 -9.17 -18.39 13.43
CA GLU A 119 -7.77 -18.35 12.99
C GLU A 119 -7.50 -17.14 12.08
N ASP A 120 -6.32 -16.55 12.24
CA ASP A 120 -5.80 -15.53 11.34
C ASP A 120 -5.57 -16.11 9.94
N TYR A 121 -5.95 -15.35 8.91
CA TYR A 121 -5.72 -15.68 7.51
C TYR A 121 -4.77 -14.66 6.87
N TYR A 122 -3.85 -15.18 6.05
CA TYR A 122 -2.93 -14.39 5.24
C TYR A 122 -3.34 -14.44 3.77
N GLU A 123 -3.68 -13.29 3.20
CA GLU A 123 -3.88 -13.14 1.76
C GLU A 123 -2.56 -12.72 1.11
N TRP A 124 -2.01 -13.57 0.24
CA TRP A 124 -0.77 -13.31 -0.49
C TRP A 124 -1.08 -12.80 -1.90
N THR A 125 -0.27 -11.86 -2.37
CA THR A 125 -0.42 -11.22 -3.68
C THR A 125 0.85 -11.33 -4.52
#